data_AF-A0A9N7P454-F1
#
_entry.id   AF-A0A9N7P454-F1
#
_cell.length_a   1.000
_cell.length_b   1.000
_cell.length_c   1.000
_cell.angle_alpha   90.00
_cell.angle_beta   90.00
_cell.angle_gamma   90.00
#
_symmetry.space_group_name_H-M   'P 1'
#
loop_
_entity.id
_entity.type
_entity.pdbx_description
1 polymer ?
#
loop_
_entity_poly.entity_id
_entity_poly.type
_entity_poly.pdbx_seq_one_letter_code
_entity_poly.pdbx_strand_id
1 'polypeptide(L)' 'LFTGQKVNLQKSGIFFSRNTPSNLRDSICNVLQRIVPHRSTIYLGLPLGIGRSKKEAFDFI' A
#
# COMPACT_ATOMS: atom_id res chain seq x y z
N LEU A 1 13.23 -17.52 -16.22
CA LEU A 1 14.17 -17.42 -15.07
C LEU A 1 13.51 -16.56 -14.01
N PHE A 2 13.04 -17.15 -12.91
CA PHE A 2 12.50 -16.43 -11.77
C PHE A 2 13.62 -16.26 -10.74
N THR A 3 13.74 -15.09 -10.12
CA THR A 3 14.85 -14.74 -9.20
C THR A 3 14.84 -15.51 -7.87
N GLY A 4 13.85 -16.38 -7.64
CA GLY A 4 13.67 -17.13 -6.38
C GLY A 4 13.31 -16.26 -5.17
N GLN A 5 13.16 -14.95 -5.37
CA GLN A 5 12.87 -14.02 -4.29
C GLN A 5 11.40 -14.13 -3.86
N LYS A 6 11.17 -14.19 -2.55
CA LYS A 6 9.84 -14.20 -1.94
C LYS A 6 9.47 -12.78 -1.49
N VAL A 7 8.24 -12.37 -1.79
CA VAL A 7 7.70 -11.09 -1.30
C VAL A 7 7.37 -11.22 0.19
N ASN A 8 7.81 -10.25 0.98
CA ASN A 8 7.43 -10.15 2.39
C ASN A 8 6.11 -9.38 2.50
N LEU A 9 4.99 -10.10 2.62
CA LEU A 9 3.66 -9.50 2.72
C LEU A 9 3.44 -8.70 4.01
N GLN A 10 4.19 -8.97 5.08
CA GLN A 10 4.12 -8.18 6.33
C GLN A 10 4.78 -6.80 6.19
N LYS A 11 5.75 -6.65 5.29
CA LYS A 11 6.41 -5.37 4.96
C LYS A 11 5.82 -4.70 3.71
N SER A 12 4.89 -5.37 3.04
CA SER A 12 4.26 -4.86 1.84
C SER A 12 2.92 -4.20 2.18
N GLY A 13 2.50 -3.25 1.36
CA GLY A 13 1.19 -2.61 1.43
C GLY A 13 0.55 -2.56 0.06
N ILE A 14 -0.76 -2.33 0.03
CA ILE A 14 -1.54 -2.22 -1.23
C ILE A 14 -2.32 -0.92 -1.23
N PHE A 15 -2.37 -0.30 -2.40
CA PHE A 15 -3.18 0.87 -2.69
C PHE A 15 -4.20 0.52 -3.76
N PHE A 16 -5.43 1.01 -3.57
CA PHE A 16 -6.51 0.87 -4.54
C PHE A 16 -6.86 2.23 -5.12
N SER A 17 -7.20 2.28 -6.40
CA SER A 17 -7.74 3.50 -7.00
C SER A 17 -9.14 3.78 -6.46
N ARG A 18 -9.61 5.03 -6.58
CA ARG A 18 -10.93 5.45 -6.07
C ARG A 18 -12.06 4.59 -6.66
N ASN A 19 -11.90 4.14 -7.90
CA ASN A 19 -12.90 3.42 -8.66
C ASN A 19 -12.83 1.90 -8.48
N THR A 20 -12.01 1.38 -7.55
CA THR A 20 -11.99 -0.05 -7.24
C THR A 20 -13.15 -0.42 -6.28
N PRO A 21 -14.10 -1.29 -6.69
CA PRO A 21 -15.21 -1.73 -5.85
C PRO A 21 -14.76 -2.43 -4.55
N SER A 22 -15.53 -2.28 -3.46
CA SER A 22 -15.17 -2.84 -2.15
C SER A 22 -15.03 -4.37 -2.17
N ASN A 23 -15.98 -5.07 -2.80
CA ASN A 23 -15.96 -6.53 -2.95
C ASN A 23 -14.68 -7.03 -3.64
N LEU A 24 -14.17 -6.29 -4.62
CA LEU A 24 -12.91 -6.61 -5.30
C LEU A 24 -11.71 -6.37 -4.38
N ARG A 25 -11.71 -5.28 -3.61
CA ARG A 25 -10.65 -5.00 -2.62
C ARG A 25 -10.57 -6.11 -1.58
N ASP A 26 -11.72 -6.51 -1.03
CA ASP A 26 -11.79 -7.56 -0.01
C ASP A 26 -11.30 -8.90 -0.55
N SER A 27 -11.69 -9.24 -1.79
CA SER A 27 -11.23 -10.44 -2.48
C SER A 27 -9.70 -10.47 -2.65
N ILE A 28 -9.12 -9.35 -3.09
CA ILE A 28 -7.66 -9.22 -3.28
C ILE A 28 -6.93 -9.29 -1.93
N CYS A 29 -7.43 -8.59 -0.91
CA CYS A 29 -6.83 -8.63 0.43
C CYS A 29 -6.86 -10.04 1.02
N ASN A 30 -7.95 -10.80 0.81
CA ASN A 30 -8.06 -12.19 1.27
C ASN A 30 -7.04 -13.10 0.58
N VAL A 31 -6.85 -12.97 -0.73
CA VAL A 31 -5.84 -13.74 -1.48
C VAL A 31 -4.42 -13.42 -0.97
N LEU A 32 -4.18 -12.18 -0.57
CA LEU A 32 -2.88 -11.70 -0.10
C LEU A 32 -2.73 -11.79 1.42
N GLN A 33 -3.32 -12.83 2.03
CA GLN A 33 -3.18 -13.13 3.47
C GLN A 33 -3.64 -11.99 4.39
N ARG A 34 -4.75 -11.33 4.03
CA ARG A 34 -5.33 -10.20 4.78
C ARG A 34 -4.37 -9.01 4.91
N ILE A 35 -3.59 -8.73 3.87
CA ILE A 35 -2.83 -7.49 3.78
C ILE A 35 -3.75 -6.29 3.98
N VAL A 36 -3.34 -5.37 4.85
CA VAL A 36 -4.15 -4.18 5.17
C VAL A 36 -3.83 -3.09 4.14
N PRO A 37 -4.85 -2.54 3.45
CA PRO A 37 -4.61 -1.42 2.56
C PRO A 37 -4.09 -0.23 3.37
N HIS A 38 -2.92 0.25 3.00
CA HIS A 38 -2.21 1.25 3.78
C HIS A 38 -2.58 2.64 3.26
N ARG A 39 -2.82 3.60 4.15
CA ARG A 39 -3.25 4.96 3.76
C ARG A 39 -2.08 5.93 3.56
N SER A 40 -0.91 5.68 4.17
CA SER A 40 0.28 6.52 4.05
C SER A 40 1.56 5.72 4.34
N THR A 41 2.21 5.13 3.32
CA THR A 41 3.42 4.32 3.56
C THR A 41 4.64 5.20 3.44
N ILE A 42 5.53 5.18 4.42
CA ILE A 42 6.86 5.78 4.29
C ILE A 42 7.76 4.77 3.57
N TYR A 43 8.37 5.18 2.46
CA TYR A 43 9.38 4.43 1.73
C TYR A 43 10.67 5.22 1.71
N LEU A 44 11.73 4.63 2.26
CA LEU A 44 13.04 5.27 2.38
C LEU A 44 12.97 6.65 3.06
N GLY A 45 12.10 6.82 4.06
CA GLY A 45 11.90 8.08 4.77
C GLY A 45 10.95 9.07 4.09
N LEU A 46 10.36 8.72 2.95
CA LEU A 46 9.45 9.59 2.19
C LEU A 46 8.05 8.97 2.09
N PRO A 47 6.98 9.73 2.35
CA PRO A 47 5.61 9.23 2.22
C PRO A 47 5.26 8.94 0.74
N LEU A 48 5.00 7.67 0.43
CA LEU A 48 4.42 7.21 -0.82
C LEU A 48 2.89 7.30 -0.73
N GLY A 49 2.31 8.00 -1.70
CA GLY A 49 0.87 8.26 -1.76
C GLY A 49 0.51 9.73 -1.59
N ILE A 50 1.23 10.63 -2.28
CA ILE A 50 0.83 12.04 -2.43
C ILE A 50 -0.50 12.10 -3.22
N GLY A 51 -1.60 12.13 -2.47
CA GLY A 51 -2.82 12.80 -2.88
C GLY A 51 -2.72 14.31 -2.68
N ARG A 52 -3.83 15.04 -2.81
CA ARG A 52 -3.88 16.52 -2.71
C ARG A 52 -3.44 17.11 -1.36
N SER A 53 -3.18 16.30 -0.34
CA SER A 53 -2.65 16.77 0.95
C SER A 53 -1.13 16.66 0.96
N LYS A 54 -0.44 17.74 0.58
CA LYS A 54 1.01 17.88 0.77
C LYS A 54 1.38 18.11 2.25
N LYS A 55 0.43 18.43 3.13
CA LYS A 55 0.72 18.79 4.54
C LYS A 55 1.19 17.59 5.36
N GLU A 56 0.46 16.48 5.36
CA GLU A 56 0.85 15.27 6.11
C GLU A 56 2.21 14.69 5.67
N ALA A 57 2.67 15.01 4.45
CA ALA A 57 3.92 14.51 3.93
C ALA A 57 5.16 15.22 4.49
N PHE A 58 5.01 16.46 5.00
CA PHE A 58 6.11 17.30 5.46
C PHE A 58 6.04 17.65 6.96
N ASP A 59 4.95 17.31 7.65
CA ASP A 59 4.82 17.51 9.11
C ASP A 59 5.72 16.57 9.93
N PHE A 60 6.45 15.64 9.29
CA PHE A 60 7.45 14.78 9.94
C PHE A 60 8.87 15.40 9.96
N ILE A 61 9.05 16.61 9.39
CA ILE A 61 10.29 17.39 9.52
C ILE A 61 10.15 18.38 10.69
#